data_AF-A0A3D1HYX6-F1
#
_entry.id   AF-A0A3D1HYX6-F1
#
_cell.length_a   1.000
_cell.length_b   1.000
_cell.length_c   1.000
_cell.angle_alpha   90.00
_cell.angle_beta   90.00
_cell.angle_gamma   90.00
#
_symmetry.space_group_name_H-M   'P 1'
#
loop_
_entity.id
_entity.type
_entity.pdbx_description
1 polymer ?
#
loop_
_entity_poly.entity_id
_entity_poly.type
_entity_poly.pdbx_seq_one_letter_code
_entity_poly.pdbx_strand_id
1 'polypeptide(L)'
;MAEIFYHTFDPVYDNHSRVLILGSFPSVKSREQGFYYGHPQNRFWKVLSVVFSSPVPQSIEEKKKLLLDNGVALWDVAQSCEINGSSDSSMKNVRPNDIYTLLYNTGIDRVFAN
;
A
#
# COMPACT_ATOMS: atom_id res chain seq x y z
N MET A 1 17.28 0.50 22.62
CA MET A 1 15.87 0.67 22.20
C MET A 1 15.75 0.08 20.81
N ALA A 2 14.65 -0.61 20.51
CA ALA A 2 14.42 -1.12 19.15
C ALA A 2 14.23 0.04 18.17
N GLU A 3 14.65 -0.14 16.92
CA GLU A 3 14.52 0.86 15.87
C GLU A 3 13.05 0.98 15.44
N ILE A 4 12.54 2.21 15.39
CA ILE A 4 11.18 2.51 14.90
C ILE A 4 11.29 2.96 13.44
N PHE A 5 10.59 2.24 12.57
CA PHE A 5 10.45 2.59 11.16
C PHE A 5 9.19 3.41 10.94
N TYR A 6 9.25 4.33 9.98
CA TYR A 6 8.14 5.19 9.56
C TYR A 6 7.77 4.92 8.10
N HIS A 7 6.48 4.99 7.80
CA HIS A 7 5.94 4.95 6.45
C HIS A 7 6.17 6.30 5.76
N THR A 8 7.03 6.36 4.75
CA THR A 8 7.54 7.64 4.19
C THR A 8 6.90 8.08 2.88
N PHE A 9 6.04 7.27 2.27
CA PHE A 9 5.35 7.63 1.03
C PHE A 9 3.84 7.69 1.24
N ASP A 10 3.19 8.58 0.48
CA ASP A 10 1.76 8.89 0.63
C ASP A 10 0.84 7.75 0.13
N PRO A 11 -0.42 7.71 0.60
CA PRO A 11 -1.44 6.88 -0.04
C PRO A 11 -1.61 7.27 -1.51
N VAL A 12 -1.87 6.28 -2.37
CA VAL A 12 -2.27 6.52 -3.76
C VAL A 12 -3.78 6.53 -3.81
N TYR A 13 -4.40 7.66 -4.15
CA TYR A 13 -5.85 7.78 -4.34
C TYR A 13 -6.19 9.05 -5.12
N ASP A 14 -7.43 9.13 -5.60
CA ASP A 14 -8.03 10.32 -6.20
C ASP A 14 -9.55 10.37 -5.91
N ASN A 15 -10.25 11.36 -6.47
CA ASN A 15 -11.69 11.53 -6.28
C ASN A 15 -12.55 10.40 -6.89
N HIS A 16 -11.97 9.61 -7.80
CA HIS A 16 -12.63 8.48 -8.46
C HIS A 16 -12.42 7.16 -7.72
N SER A 17 -11.53 7.12 -6.75
CA SER A 17 -11.25 5.94 -5.94
C SER A 17 -12.50 5.48 -5.16
N ARG A 18 -12.82 4.19 -5.25
CA ARG A 18 -13.96 3.53 -4.58
C ARG A 18 -13.54 2.34 -3.74
N VAL A 19 -12.41 1.71 -4.07
CA VAL A 19 -11.85 0.58 -3.35
C VAL A 19 -10.55 1.00 -2.68
N LEU A 20 -10.36 0.68 -1.40
CA LEU A 20 -9.09 0.81 -0.71
C LEU A 20 -8.48 -0.56 -0.48
N ILE A 21 -7.24 -0.75 -0.91
CA ILE A 21 -6.41 -1.88 -0.50
C ILE A 21 -5.47 -1.40 0.61
N LEU A 22 -5.43 -2.14 1.72
CA LEU A 22 -4.54 -1.91 2.85
C LEU A 22 -3.52 -3.05 2.97
N GLY A 23 -2.23 -2.73 2.91
CA GLY A 23 -1.17 -3.61 3.42
C GLY A 23 -0.85 -3.33 4.88
N SER A 24 0.02 -4.15 5.48
CA SER A 24 0.45 -3.97 6.89
C SER A 24 1.44 -2.81 7.03
N PHE A 25 2.60 -2.92 6.37
CA PHE A 25 3.69 -1.94 6.37
C PHE A 25 4.63 -2.20 5.18
N PRO A 26 5.38 -1.21 4.67
CA PRO A 26 6.26 -1.39 3.52
C PRO A 26 7.35 -2.41 3.83
N SER A 27 7.53 -3.41 2.97
CA SER A 27 8.68 -4.34 3.05
C SER A 27 10.02 -3.62 2.90
N VAL A 28 11.14 -4.29 3.21
CA VAL A 28 12.50 -3.74 2.99
C VAL A 28 12.67 -3.24 1.55
N LYS A 29 12.23 -4.04 0.56
CA LYS A 29 12.30 -3.65 -0.85
C LYS A 29 11.37 -2.49 -1.21
N SER A 30 10.20 -2.42 -0.59
CA SER A 30 9.29 -1.29 -0.77
C SER A 30 9.89 0.01 -0.22
N ARG A 31 10.55 -0.04 0.94
CA ARG A 31 11.24 1.11 1.55
C ARG A 31 12.43 1.57 0.71
N GLU A 32 13.25 0.63 0.21
CA GLU A 32 14.38 0.94 -0.70
C GLU A 32 13.90 1.63 -1.99
N GLN A 33 12.76 1.20 -2.55
CA GLN A 33 12.21 1.74 -3.80
C GLN A 33 11.36 2.99 -3.60
N GLY A 34 10.96 3.31 -2.36
CA GLY A 34 10.02 4.39 -2.05
C GLY A 34 8.61 4.16 -2.58
N PHE A 35 8.18 2.90 -2.76
CA PHE A 35 6.84 2.58 -3.25
C PHE A 35 6.35 1.19 -2.84
N TYR A 36 5.03 0.98 -2.91
CA TYR A 36 4.36 -0.24 -2.48
C TYR A 36 4.80 -1.51 -3.26
N TYR A 37 4.82 -2.63 -2.54
CA TYR A 37 5.08 -3.99 -3.04
C TYR A 37 6.29 -4.11 -3.98
N GLY A 38 7.45 -3.61 -3.54
CA GLY A 38 8.67 -3.56 -4.35
C GLY A 38 9.41 -4.90 -4.55
N HIS A 39 9.09 -5.93 -3.77
CA HIS A 39 9.77 -7.22 -3.87
C HIS A 39 9.33 -7.99 -5.14
N PRO A 40 10.24 -8.48 -6.02
CA PRO A 40 9.86 -9.13 -7.29
C PRO A 40 8.99 -10.39 -7.17
N GLN A 41 9.09 -11.09 -6.04
CA GLN A 41 8.26 -12.26 -5.73
C GLN A 41 6.88 -11.87 -5.18
N ASN A 42 6.66 -10.61 -4.79
CA ASN A 42 5.34 -10.15 -4.38
C ASN A 42 4.39 -10.21 -5.59
N ARG A 43 3.18 -10.75 -5.36
CA ARG A 43 2.22 -11.02 -6.42
C ARG A 43 1.21 -9.91 -6.63
N PHE A 44 1.19 -8.87 -5.79
CA PHE A 44 0.19 -7.80 -5.81
C PHE A 44 -0.04 -7.22 -7.21
N TRP A 45 1.03 -6.73 -7.85
CA TRP A 45 0.93 -6.13 -9.19
C TRP A 45 0.53 -7.14 -10.28
N LYS A 46 0.93 -8.41 -10.15
CA LYS A 46 0.55 -9.49 -11.07
C LYS A 46 -0.92 -9.90 -10.90
N VAL A 47 -1.45 -9.84 -9.68
CA VAL A 47 -2.86 -10.12 -9.41
C VAL A 47 -3.72 -8.98 -9.98
N LEU A 48 -3.39 -7.72 -9.70
CA LEU A 48 -4.15 -6.59 -10.24
C LEU A 48 -4.13 -6.55 -11.76
N SER A 49 -2.98 -6.86 -12.39
CA SER A 49 -2.87 -6.91 -13.85
C SER A 49 -3.84 -7.95 -14.44
N VAL A 50 -3.99 -9.11 -13.80
CA VAL A 50 -4.94 -10.15 -14.24
C VAL A 50 -6.39 -9.71 -14.00
N VAL A 51 -6.71 -9.17 -12.82
CA VAL A 51 -8.06 -8.72 -12.47
C VAL A 51 -8.56 -7.64 -13.44
N PHE A 52 -7.70 -6.69 -13.80
CA PHE A 52 -8.04 -5.58 -14.68
C PHE A 52 -7.67 -5.80 -16.14
N SER A 53 -7.30 -7.03 -16.52
CA SER A 53 -6.88 -7.37 -17.90
C SER A 53 -5.88 -6.36 -18.50
N SER A 54 -4.92 -5.93 -17.68
CA SER A 54 -3.93 -4.90 -18.01
C SER A 54 -2.51 -5.47 -17.95
N PRO A 55 -1.51 -4.86 -18.61
CA PRO A 55 -0.11 -5.26 -18.47
C PRO A 55 0.40 -5.14 -17.03
N VAL A 56 1.37 -5.97 -16.63
CA VAL A 56 2.04 -5.81 -15.33
C VAL A 56 2.85 -4.52 -15.34
N PRO A 57 2.58 -3.57 -14.43
CA PRO A 57 3.28 -2.28 -14.43
C PRO A 57 4.73 -2.46 -13.97
N GLN A 58 5.64 -1.78 -14.66
CA GLN A 58 7.09 -1.83 -14.42
C GLN A 58 7.60 -0.58 -13.70
N SER A 59 7.02 0.59 -13.96
CA SER A 59 7.39 1.85 -13.30
C SER A 59 6.41 2.26 -12.18
N ILE A 60 6.84 3.18 -11.30
CA ILE A 60 5.95 3.75 -10.27
C ILE A 60 4.76 4.47 -10.90
N GLU A 61 4.97 5.18 -12.01
CA GLU A 61 3.90 5.90 -12.70
C GLU A 61 2.90 4.94 -13.36
N GLU A 62 3.36 3.84 -13.95
CA GLU A 62 2.47 2.78 -14.45
C GLU A 62 1.69 2.10 -13.32
N LYS A 63 2.31 1.91 -12.15
CA LYS A 63 1.63 1.35 -10.97
C LYS A 63 0.53 2.27 -10.48
N LYS A 64 0.81 3.58 -10.33
CA LYS A 64 -0.21 4.59 -9.98
C LYS A 64 -1.31 4.63 -11.01
N LYS A 65 -0.97 4.65 -12.30
CA LYS A 65 -1.96 4.67 -13.38
C LYS A 65 -2.88 3.46 -13.34
N LEU A 66 -2.34 2.25 -13.18
CA LEU A 66 -3.15 1.03 -13.06
C LEU A 66 -4.16 1.12 -11.89
N LEU A 67 -3.72 1.65 -10.75
CA LEU A 67 -4.58 1.83 -9.58
C LEU A 67 -5.70 2.85 -9.85
N LEU A 68 -5.33 4.06 -10.27
CA LEU A 68 -6.27 5.17 -10.44
C LEU A 68 -7.26 4.93 -11.58
N ASP A 69 -6.81 4.39 -12.72
CA ASP A 69 -7.69 4.04 -13.87
C ASP A 69 -8.80 3.05 -13.47
N ASN A 70 -8.56 2.25 -12.42
CA ASN A 70 -9.50 1.23 -11.93
C ASN A 70 -10.17 1.63 -10.60
N GLY A 71 -10.04 2.89 -10.16
CA GLY A 71 -10.67 3.39 -8.93
C GLY A 71 -10.17 2.71 -7.66
N VAL A 72 -8.92 2.23 -7.66
CA VAL A 72 -8.28 1.58 -6.52
C VAL A 72 -7.35 2.57 -5.82
N ALA A 73 -7.65 2.85 -4.56
CA ALA A 73 -6.72 3.47 -3.62
C ALA A 73 -5.82 2.41 -2.96
N LEU A 74 -4.60 2.80 -2.62
CA LEU A 74 -3.61 1.93 -1.97
C LEU A 74 -2.91 2.66 -0.82
N TRP A 75 -2.87 2.02 0.34
CA TRP A 75 -2.09 2.47 1.49
C TRP A 75 -1.67 1.29 2.37
N ASP A 76 -0.95 1.57 3.47
CA ASP A 76 -0.66 0.61 4.52
C ASP A 76 -1.27 1.07 5.85
N VAL A 77 -1.59 0.10 6.72
CA VAL A 77 -2.21 0.35 8.02
C VAL A 77 -1.26 1.06 8.97
N ALA A 78 0.00 0.65 9.04
CA ALA A 78 0.95 1.21 9.99
C ALA A 78 1.62 2.50 9.45
N GLN A 79 1.50 3.59 10.20
CA GLN A 79 2.29 4.80 10.04
C GLN A 79 3.72 4.60 10.56
N SER A 80 3.84 3.93 11.71
CA SER A 80 5.13 3.54 12.27
C SER A 80 5.04 2.26 13.08
N CYS A 81 6.15 1.55 13.16
CA CYS A 81 6.27 0.34 13.96
C CYS A 81 7.73 -0.02 14.22
N GLU A 82 7.96 -0.88 15.20
CA GLU A 82 9.16 -1.72 15.23
C GLU A 82 8.90 -2.95 14.36
N ILE A 83 9.84 -3.32 13.49
CA ILE A 83 9.71 -4.50 12.62
C ILE A 83 11.08 -5.11 12.34
N ASN A 84 11.17 -6.45 12.38
CA ASN A 84 12.35 -7.18 11.95
C ASN A 84 12.20 -7.58 10.48
N GLY A 85 12.98 -6.92 9.61
CA GLY A 85 12.91 -7.13 8.17
C GLY A 85 11.58 -6.68 7.57
N SER A 86 10.76 -7.65 7.15
CA SER A 86 9.43 -7.44 6.55
C SER A 86 8.37 -8.40 7.12
N SER A 87 8.60 -8.94 8.33
CA SER A 87 7.71 -9.92 8.94
C SER A 87 6.65 -9.24 9.79
N ASP A 88 5.38 -9.34 9.40
CA ASP A 88 4.26 -8.78 10.15
C ASP A 88 4.15 -9.34 11.57
N SER A 89 4.47 -10.63 11.76
CA SER A 89 4.50 -11.25 13.10
C SER A 89 5.54 -10.65 14.05
N SER A 90 6.50 -9.90 13.52
CA SER A 90 7.49 -9.20 14.33
C SER A 90 7.09 -7.76 14.69
N MET A 91 5.99 -7.25 14.13
CA MET A 91 5.56 -5.87 14.32
C MET A 91 5.20 -5.60 15.78
N LYS A 92 5.74 -4.52 16.34
CA LYS A 92 5.45 -4.03 17.69
C LYS A 92 5.31 -2.52 17.70
N ASN A 93 4.70 -2.00 18.76
CA ASN A 93 4.51 -0.56 18.98
C ASN A 93 3.91 0.16 17.75
N VAL A 94 2.95 -0.52 17.10
CA VAL A 94 2.33 -0.06 15.86
C VAL A 94 1.50 1.19 16.14
N ARG A 95 1.79 2.26 15.39
CA ARG A 95 0.91 3.42 15.26
C ARG A 95 0.25 3.37 13.90
N PRO A 96 -1.10 3.33 13.83
CA PRO A 96 -1.78 3.28 12.55
C PRO A 96 -1.75 4.66 11.86
N ASN A 97 -1.84 4.63 10.54
CA ASN A 97 -2.18 5.78 9.73
C ASN A 97 -3.63 6.23 10.02
N ASP A 98 -3.94 7.50 9.74
CA ASP A 98 -5.30 8.04 9.87
C ASP A 98 -6.18 7.62 8.68
N ILE A 99 -6.56 6.34 8.69
CA ILE A 99 -7.44 5.75 7.67
C ILE A 99 -8.84 6.38 7.73
N TYR A 100 -9.29 6.81 8.92
CA TYR A 100 -10.61 7.43 9.08
C TYR A 100 -10.72 8.69 8.24
N THR A 101 -9.75 9.60 8.32
CA THR A 101 -9.76 10.85 7.55
C THR A 101 -9.71 10.58 6.04
N LEU A 102 -8.98 9.55 5.60
CA LEU A 102 -8.99 9.13 4.19
C LEU A 102 -10.39 8.67 3.75
N LEU A 103 -11.02 7.78 4.51
CA LEU A 103 -12.35 7.26 4.18
C LEU A 103 -13.42 8.36 4.23
N TYR A 104 -13.36 9.24 5.23
CA TYR A 104 -14.33 10.31 5.42
C TYR A 104 -14.29 11.35 4.28
N ASN A 105 -13.11 11.61 3.71
CA ASN A 105 -12.91 12.61 2.67
C ASN A 105 -12.98 12.06 1.24
N THR A 106 -13.25 10.76 1.08
CA THR A 106 -13.27 10.11 -0.23
C THR A 106 -14.59 9.38 -0.47
N GLY A 107 -14.81 8.93 -1.71
CA GLY A 107 -15.95 8.08 -2.06
C GLY A 107 -15.71 6.58 -1.83
N ILE A 108 -14.72 6.19 -1.02
CA ILE A 108 -14.34 4.79 -0.82
C ILE A 108 -15.45 4.05 -0.07
N ASP A 109 -15.96 2.97 -0.67
CA ASP A 109 -17.08 2.17 -0.17
C ASP A 109 -16.69 0.73 0.18
N ARG A 110 -15.49 0.29 -0.24
CA ARG A 110 -14.96 -1.06 -0.04
C ARG A 110 -13.52 -1.02 0.42
N VAL A 111 -13.19 -1.81 1.43
CA VAL A 111 -11.84 -1.95 1.97
C VAL A 111 -11.43 -3.42 1.95
N PHE A 112 -10.26 -3.71 1.38
CA PHE A 112 -9.65 -5.04 1.38
C PHE A 112 -8.29 -4.99 2.10
N ALA A 113 -8.07 -5.90 3.04
CA ALA A 113 -6.75 -6.11 3.65
C ALA A 113 -5.99 -7.18 2.84
N ASN A 114 -4.71 -6.92 2.56
CA ASN A 114 -3.81 -7.80 1.81
C ASN A 114 -2.89 -8.60 2.72
#